data_AF-A0A4Q4SWU8-F1
#
_entry.id   AF-A0A4Q4SWU8-F1
#
_cell.length_a   1.000
_cell.length_b   1.000
_cell.length_c   1.000
_cell.angle_alpha   90.00
_cell.angle_beta   90.00
_cell.angle_gamma   90.00
#
_symmetry.space_group_name_H-M   'P 1'
#
loop_
_entity.id
_entity.type
_entity.pdbx_description
1 polymer ?
#
loop_
_entity_poly.entity_id
_entity_poly.type
_entity_poly.pdbx_seq_one_letter_code
_entity_poly.pdbx_strand_id
1 'polypeptide(L)'
;MSCLSSRIDFSYRWPALIPRLTRARTTAGVLTAWAWGFHRTLDALNATVAEIDAARAAVTGCSRLGKAALAAGLLDERVALTMPMSSGIQGLGPYRYTSLSGQGETLENSKSGAPWWSSSGLGRFVNHAENLPFDAHTIAAALAPRALVIDQGTADPFVNSKGTSVIVYPAAKRVYEWLGVGDRIGVSVRGGGHCDFSGFASVLPFVQKILLNQTISKDYDDLGSYGSPMTAAFPWATAIPEAP
;
A
#
# COMPACT_ATOMS: atom_id res chain seq x y z
N MET A 1 4.03 20.37 38.34
CA MET A 1 4.32 19.22 37.47
C MET A 1 3.66 19.47 36.12
N SER A 2 4.42 20.02 35.18
CA SER A 2 3.98 20.29 33.80
C SER A 2 4.91 19.50 32.89
N CYS A 3 4.37 18.51 32.20
CA CYS A 3 5.11 17.68 31.26
C CYS A 3 5.15 18.43 29.91
N LEU A 4 6.36 18.70 29.41
CA LEU A 4 6.60 19.41 28.17
C LEU A 4 5.92 18.69 26.99
N SER A 5 4.94 19.37 26.39
CA SER A 5 4.57 19.18 24.99
C SER A 5 5.69 19.75 24.12
N SER A 6 6.66 18.93 23.74
CA SER A 6 7.57 19.27 22.64
C SER A 6 6.86 18.96 21.33
N ARG A 7 6.27 20.01 20.73
CA ARG A 7 5.93 20.02 19.32
C ARG A 7 7.21 19.79 18.54
N ILE A 8 7.33 18.64 17.88
CA ILE A 8 8.33 18.46 16.83
C ILE A 8 7.87 19.34 15.67
N ASP A 9 8.55 20.47 15.51
CA ASP A 9 8.36 21.38 14.40
C ASP A 9 8.93 20.75 13.11
N PHE A 10 8.03 20.31 12.22
CA PHE A 10 8.37 19.72 10.92
C PHE A 10 8.59 20.78 9.82
N SER A 11 8.70 22.07 10.16
CA SER A 11 9.05 23.13 9.19
C SER A 11 10.52 23.07 8.73
N TYR A 12 11.34 22.23 9.35
CA TYR A 12 12.71 21.97 8.89
C TYR A 12 12.73 20.97 7.73
N ARG A 13 12.95 21.52 6.52
CA ARG A 13 13.47 20.82 5.35
C ARG A 13 14.57 19.83 5.77
N TRP A 14 14.34 18.54 5.63
CA TRP A 14 15.29 17.46 5.95
C TRP A 14 16.58 17.56 5.10
N PRO A 15 17.77 17.89 5.67
CA PRO A 15 19.01 17.93 4.93
C PRO A 15 19.91 16.69 5.13
N ALA A 16 19.57 15.72 5.98
CA ALA A 16 20.63 14.93 6.64
C ALA A 16 20.93 13.51 6.11
N LEU A 17 19.98 12.76 5.51
CA LEU A 17 20.26 11.35 5.10
C LEU A 17 20.13 11.07 3.59
N ILE A 18 19.30 11.81 2.87
CA ILE A 18 19.16 11.71 1.41
C ILE A 18 20.05 12.72 0.66
N PRO A 19 20.25 13.96 1.14
CA PRO A 19 20.94 15.00 0.34
C PRO A 19 22.45 14.79 0.17
N ARG A 20 23.09 13.88 0.92
CA ARG A 20 24.52 13.57 0.68
C ARG A 20 24.75 12.67 -0.54
N LEU A 21 23.71 12.04 -1.10
CA LEU A 21 23.84 11.15 -2.27
C LEU A 21 23.25 11.73 -3.56
N THR A 22 22.46 12.80 -3.49
CA THR A 22 21.98 13.50 -4.69
C THR A 22 22.17 15.01 -4.52
N ARG A 23 23.03 15.59 -5.37
CA ARG A 23 23.25 17.04 -5.46
C ARG A 23 22.04 17.81 -6.03
N ALA A 24 20.88 17.15 -6.16
CA ALA A 24 19.69 17.64 -6.82
C ALA A 24 18.57 17.87 -5.81
N ARG A 25 17.82 18.97 -5.97
CA ARG A 25 16.55 19.17 -5.27
C ARG A 25 15.59 18.04 -5.67
N THR A 26 15.48 17.00 -4.85
CA THR A 26 14.61 15.85 -5.16
C THR A 26 13.15 16.26 -4.98
N THR A 27 12.30 15.96 -5.95
CA THR A 27 10.84 16.07 -5.81
C THR A 27 10.23 14.86 -5.11
N ALA A 28 11.05 13.93 -4.62
CA ALA A 28 10.63 12.70 -3.97
C ALA A 28 9.94 13.00 -2.63
N GLY A 29 8.81 12.33 -2.38
CA GLY A 29 8.13 12.38 -1.09
C GLY A 29 8.83 11.52 -0.04
N VAL A 30 8.44 11.67 1.22
CA VAL A 30 8.94 10.91 2.36
C VAL A 30 8.68 9.40 2.22
N LEU A 31 7.64 8.97 1.50
CA LEU A 31 7.42 7.55 1.24
C LEU A 31 8.52 6.95 0.36
N THR A 32 8.97 7.67 -0.68
CA THR A 32 10.09 7.27 -1.53
C THR A 32 11.40 7.25 -0.74
N ALA A 33 11.59 8.22 0.17
CA ALA A 33 12.73 8.25 1.07
C ALA A 33 12.80 7.02 1.98
N TRP A 34 11.67 6.66 2.60
CA TRP A 34 11.58 5.50 3.49
C TRP A 34 11.77 4.19 2.72
N ALA A 35 11.20 4.09 1.52
CA ALA A 35 11.46 2.98 0.61
C ALA A 35 12.97 2.81 0.32
N TRP A 36 13.65 3.90 -0.05
CA TRP A 36 15.10 3.87 -0.29
C TRP A 36 15.88 3.39 0.94
N GLY A 37 15.52 3.86 2.14
CA GLY A 37 16.13 3.40 3.38
C GLY A 37 15.95 1.89 3.61
N PHE A 38 14.73 1.38 3.39
CA PHE A 38 14.46 -0.06 3.44
C PHE A 38 15.32 -0.84 2.43
N HIS A 39 15.47 -0.34 1.19
CA HIS A 39 16.29 -0.99 0.16
C HIS A 39 17.78 -1.04 0.55
N ARG A 40 18.31 -0.01 1.21
CA ARG A 40 19.70 -0.03 1.72
C ARG A 40 19.87 -1.00 2.88
N THR A 41 18.87 -1.13 3.75
CA THR A 41 18.87 -2.18 4.78
C THR A 41 18.90 -3.56 4.13
N LEU A 42 18.08 -3.80 3.09
CA LEU A 42 18.10 -5.06 2.36
C LEU A 42 19.46 -5.33 1.70
N ASP A 43 20.10 -4.31 1.11
CA ASP A 43 21.48 -4.45 0.59
C ASP A 43 22.45 -4.92 1.67
N ALA A 44 22.40 -4.30 2.86
CA ALA A 44 23.29 -4.63 3.97
C ALA A 44 23.04 -6.05 4.52
N LEU A 45 21.77 -6.44 4.67
CA LEU A 45 21.41 -7.79 5.11
C LEU A 45 21.90 -8.84 4.12
N ASN A 46 21.63 -8.63 2.83
CA ASN A 46 22.06 -9.56 1.78
C ASN A 46 23.58 -9.69 1.69
N ALA A 47 24.33 -8.64 2.04
CA ALA A 47 25.78 -8.64 2.00
C ALA A 47 26.44 -9.21 3.28
N THR A 48 25.76 -9.17 4.42
CA THR A 48 26.42 -9.43 5.73
C THR A 48 25.76 -10.51 6.59
N VAL A 49 24.53 -10.94 6.29
CA VAL A 49 23.78 -11.89 7.13
C VAL A 49 23.40 -13.12 6.29
N ALA A 50 24.22 -14.16 6.35
CA ALA A 50 24.05 -15.37 5.55
C ALA A 50 22.80 -16.20 5.93
N GLU A 51 22.27 -15.99 7.14
CA GLU A 51 21.08 -16.67 7.66
C GLU A 51 19.77 -16.10 7.09
N ILE A 52 19.81 -14.94 6.43
CA ILE A 52 18.62 -14.30 5.83
C ILE A 52 18.55 -14.65 4.35
N ASP A 53 17.48 -15.34 3.96
CA ASP A 53 17.15 -15.60 2.56
C ASP A 53 16.64 -14.33 1.88
N ALA A 54 17.53 -13.68 1.12
CA ALA A 54 17.25 -12.47 0.34
C ALA A 54 16.07 -12.62 -0.63
N ALA A 55 15.81 -13.84 -1.14
CA ALA A 55 14.71 -14.10 -2.08
C ALA A 55 13.33 -14.12 -1.40
N ARG A 56 13.29 -14.13 -0.06
CA ARG A 56 12.05 -14.14 0.75
C ARG A 56 11.82 -12.82 1.50
N ALA A 57 12.42 -11.74 1.02
CA ALA A 57 12.23 -10.42 1.61
C ALA A 57 10.77 -9.95 1.49
N ALA A 58 10.20 -9.49 2.60
CA ALA A 58 8.85 -8.95 2.65
C ALA A 58 8.79 -7.65 3.45
N VAL A 59 7.81 -6.81 3.16
CA VAL A 59 7.63 -5.51 3.83
C VAL A 59 6.20 -5.31 4.27
N THR A 60 6.01 -4.82 5.49
CA THR A 60 4.70 -4.54 6.08
C THR A 60 4.71 -3.24 6.86
N GLY A 61 3.53 -2.72 7.12
CA GLY A 61 3.30 -1.59 7.98
C GLY A 61 1.83 -1.20 7.96
N CYS A 62 1.41 -0.42 8.95
CA CYS A 62 0.05 0.05 9.05
C CYS A 62 -0.06 1.57 8.90
N SER A 63 -1.16 2.05 8.32
CA SER A 63 -1.44 3.48 8.16
C SER A 63 -0.34 4.18 7.35
N ARG A 64 0.32 5.21 7.90
CA ARG A 64 1.50 5.83 7.26
C ARG A 64 2.62 4.84 6.95
N LEU A 65 2.80 3.80 7.77
CA LEU A 65 3.80 2.75 7.51
C LEU A 65 3.29 1.73 6.49
N GLY A 66 1.97 1.59 6.32
CA GLY A 66 1.39 0.82 5.22
C GLY A 66 1.62 1.51 3.88
N LYS A 67 1.48 2.84 3.84
CA LYS A 67 1.88 3.67 2.70
C LYS A 67 3.38 3.51 2.38
N ALA A 68 4.21 3.43 3.43
CA ALA A 68 5.66 3.20 3.30
C ALA A 68 6.00 1.80 2.76
N ALA A 69 5.35 0.77 3.30
CA ALA A 69 5.52 -0.62 2.86
C ALA A 69 5.12 -0.77 1.39
N LEU A 70 4.01 -0.16 0.98
CA LEU A 70 3.61 -0.10 -0.43
C LEU A 70 4.71 0.53 -1.30
N ALA A 71 5.26 1.68 -0.89
CA ALA A 71 6.32 2.34 -1.65
C ALA A 71 7.61 1.50 -1.70
N ALA A 72 7.98 0.84 -0.61
CA ALA A 72 9.14 -0.05 -0.55
C ALA A 72 8.99 -1.24 -1.52
N GLY A 73 7.82 -1.89 -1.51
CA GLY A 73 7.52 -2.97 -2.43
C GLY A 73 7.39 -2.52 -3.89
N LEU A 74 6.78 -1.37 -4.14
CA LEU A 74 6.59 -0.85 -5.50
C LEU A 74 7.92 -0.49 -6.18
N LEU A 75 8.88 0.05 -5.42
CA LEU A 75 10.11 0.64 -5.97
C LEU A 75 11.33 -0.30 -5.94
N ASP A 76 11.16 -1.55 -5.52
CA ASP A 76 12.23 -2.57 -5.52
C ASP A 76 11.66 -3.96 -5.76
N GLU A 77 12.07 -4.55 -6.88
CA GLU A 77 11.59 -5.85 -7.34
C GLU A 77 12.10 -7.02 -6.48
N ARG A 78 13.10 -6.80 -5.61
CA ARG A 78 13.59 -7.82 -4.67
C ARG A 78 12.62 -8.12 -3.54
N VAL A 79 11.64 -7.24 -3.31
CA VAL A 79 10.57 -7.47 -2.33
C VAL A 79 9.58 -8.49 -2.89
N ALA A 80 9.65 -9.72 -2.38
CA ALA A 80 8.83 -10.84 -2.81
C ALA A 80 7.35 -10.70 -2.38
N LEU A 81 7.11 -10.09 -1.21
CA LEU A 81 5.77 -9.89 -0.65
C LEU A 81 5.61 -8.49 -0.04
N THR A 82 4.58 -7.77 -0.46
CA THR A 82 4.21 -6.46 0.08
C THR A 82 2.90 -6.53 0.84
N MET A 83 2.86 -5.97 2.05
CA MET A 83 1.74 -6.06 2.99
C MET A 83 1.31 -4.68 3.49
N PRO A 84 0.65 -3.85 2.66
CA PRO A 84 0.17 -2.55 3.08
C PRO A 84 -1.13 -2.71 3.89
N MET A 85 -1.07 -2.38 5.19
CA MET A 85 -2.22 -2.51 6.08
C MET A 85 -2.89 -1.17 6.36
N SER A 86 -4.22 -1.09 6.29
CA SER A 86 -5.00 0.13 6.55
C SER A 86 -4.34 1.37 5.94
N SER A 87 -3.91 1.28 4.68
CA SER A 87 -2.97 2.25 4.11
C SER A 87 -3.62 3.54 3.65
N GLY A 88 -4.92 3.54 3.32
CA GLY A 88 -5.68 4.76 2.98
C GLY A 88 -5.15 5.54 1.77
N ILE A 89 -5.49 6.82 1.65
CA ILE A 89 -5.15 7.66 0.49
C ILE A 89 -3.65 7.91 0.40
N GLN A 90 -3.05 7.99 -0.80
CA GLN A 90 -1.58 7.90 -0.98
C GLN A 90 -0.98 6.52 -0.61
N GLY A 91 -1.83 5.55 -0.26
CA GLY A 91 -1.57 4.12 -0.21
C GLY A 91 -2.49 3.40 -1.21
N LEU A 92 -3.33 2.50 -0.71
CA LEU A 92 -4.30 1.75 -1.52
C LEU A 92 -5.76 2.19 -1.37
N GLY A 93 -6.03 3.31 -0.69
CA GLY A 93 -7.34 3.95 -0.73
C GLY A 93 -7.59 4.57 -2.11
N PRO A 94 -8.76 4.35 -2.75
CA PRO A 94 -9.04 4.89 -4.07
C PRO A 94 -9.14 6.42 -4.03
N TYR A 95 -8.56 7.07 -5.05
CA TYR A 95 -8.56 8.53 -5.18
C TYR A 95 -9.92 9.07 -5.62
N ARG A 96 -10.66 8.33 -6.45
CA ARG A 96 -11.97 8.75 -6.99
C ARG A 96 -13.17 8.44 -6.09
N TYR A 97 -13.03 7.49 -5.18
CA TYR A 97 -14.15 6.92 -4.43
C TYR A 97 -13.93 6.98 -2.92
N THR A 98 -13.79 8.17 -2.34
CA THR A 98 -13.26 8.36 -0.98
C THR A 98 -14.23 8.02 0.16
N SER A 99 -15.53 7.95 -0.10
CA SER A 99 -16.56 7.96 0.97
C SER A 99 -17.35 6.66 1.12
N LEU A 100 -16.88 5.56 0.52
CA LEU A 100 -17.61 4.28 0.55
C LEU A 100 -17.69 3.65 1.95
N SER A 101 -16.76 3.98 2.83
CA SER A 101 -16.80 3.61 4.25
C SER A 101 -17.36 4.72 5.17
N GLY A 102 -17.95 5.77 4.62
CA GLY A 102 -18.39 6.96 5.37
C GLY A 102 -17.34 8.09 5.29
N GLN A 103 -16.81 8.52 6.44
CA GLN A 103 -15.73 9.52 6.50
C GLN A 103 -14.40 8.89 6.08
N GLY A 104 -13.77 9.41 5.03
CA GLY A 104 -12.53 8.87 4.46
C GLY A 104 -11.41 9.92 4.36
N GLU A 105 -10.17 9.44 4.28
CA GLU A 105 -9.05 10.25 3.80
C GLU A 105 -9.30 10.63 2.33
N THR A 106 -9.10 11.90 2.00
CA THR A 106 -9.18 12.43 0.62
C THR A 106 -7.82 12.99 0.22
N LEU A 107 -7.62 13.26 -1.07
CA LEU A 107 -6.36 13.85 -1.50
C LEU A 107 -6.16 15.24 -0.86
N GLU A 108 -7.24 15.99 -0.69
CA GLU A 108 -7.28 17.33 -0.10
C GLU A 108 -6.85 17.32 1.36
N ASN A 109 -7.50 16.52 2.21
CA ASN A 109 -7.18 16.49 3.64
C ASN A 109 -5.79 15.89 3.88
N SER A 110 -5.38 14.92 3.05
CA SER A 110 -4.08 14.29 3.14
C SER A 110 -2.97 15.23 2.68
N LYS A 111 -3.13 15.99 1.60
CA LYS A 111 -2.14 17.00 1.21
C LYS A 111 -2.14 18.22 2.13
N SER A 112 -3.27 18.57 2.75
CA SER A 112 -3.33 19.66 3.72
C SER A 112 -2.61 19.30 5.03
N GLY A 113 -2.86 18.12 5.59
CA GLY A 113 -2.23 17.69 6.85
C GLY A 113 -0.85 17.09 6.66
N ALA A 114 -0.57 16.56 5.48
CA ALA A 114 0.56 15.69 5.19
C ALA A 114 1.14 15.87 3.76
N PRO A 115 1.53 17.10 3.36
CA PRO A 115 1.94 17.39 1.98
C PRO A 115 3.20 16.64 1.53
N TRP A 116 4.04 16.21 2.47
CA TRP A 116 5.36 15.63 2.23
C TRP A 116 5.39 14.11 1.95
N TRP A 117 4.25 13.41 2.01
CA TRP A 117 4.23 11.94 1.88
C TRP A 117 4.62 11.52 0.47
N SER A 118 4.01 12.15 -0.53
CA SER A 118 4.29 11.96 -1.95
C SER A 118 4.92 13.20 -2.57
N SER A 119 5.34 13.07 -3.83
CA SER A 119 5.89 14.20 -4.58
C SER A 119 4.91 15.38 -4.66
N SER A 120 5.44 16.56 -4.94
CA SER A 120 4.63 17.75 -5.21
C SER A 120 3.75 17.60 -6.45
N GLY A 121 4.08 16.67 -7.36
CA GLY A 121 3.29 16.37 -8.56
C GLY A 121 1.86 15.93 -8.23
N LEU A 122 1.68 15.08 -7.21
CA LEU A 122 0.35 14.65 -6.76
C LEU A 122 -0.48 15.84 -6.24
N GLY A 123 0.19 16.87 -5.70
CA GLY A 123 -0.48 18.09 -5.21
C GLY A 123 -1.19 18.90 -6.30
N ARG A 124 -0.86 18.69 -7.59
CA ARG A 124 -1.52 19.36 -8.72
C ARG A 124 -2.95 18.87 -8.94
N PHE A 125 -3.33 17.74 -8.35
CA PHE A 125 -4.63 17.11 -8.50
C PHE A 125 -5.53 17.30 -7.27
N VAL A 126 -5.12 18.10 -6.28
CA VAL A 126 -5.98 18.48 -5.16
C VAL A 126 -7.23 19.18 -5.70
N ASN A 127 -8.42 18.77 -5.24
CA ASN A 127 -9.74 19.14 -5.75
C ASN A 127 -10.06 18.65 -7.18
N HIS A 128 -9.18 17.85 -7.77
CA HIS A 128 -9.26 17.38 -9.15
C HIS A 128 -8.78 15.92 -9.27
N ALA A 129 -9.07 15.08 -8.26
CA ALA A 129 -8.60 13.70 -8.20
C ALA A 129 -9.10 12.83 -9.38
N GLU A 130 -10.23 13.20 -9.98
CA GLU A 130 -10.78 12.59 -11.19
C GLU A 130 -9.84 12.70 -12.40
N ASN A 131 -9.00 13.74 -12.44
CA ASN A 131 -8.05 14.01 -13.52
C ASN A 131 -6.73 13.24 -13.40
N LEU A 132 -6.52 12.46 -12.32
CA LEU A 132 -5.34 11.61 -12.20
C LEU A 132 -5.31 10.59 -13.35
N PRO A 133 -4.20 10.36 -14.06
CA PRO A 133 -4.15 9.34 -15.12
C PRO A 133 -4.12 7.90 -14.56
N PHE A 134 -4.35 7.73 -13.26
CA PHE A 134 -4.30 6.46 -12.55
C PHE A 134 -5.22 6.50 -11.32
N ASP A 135 -5.44 5.35 -10.69
CA ASP A 135 -6.04 5.24 -9.35
C ASP A 135 -5.25 4.19 -8.54
N ALA A 136 -5.60 3.97 -7.26
CA ALA A 136 -4.87 3.05 -6.39
C ALA A 136 -4.78 1.61 -6.92
N HIS A 137 -5.74 1.15 -7.75
CA HIS A 137 -5.67 -0.19 -8.36
C HIS A 137 -4.52 -0.35 -9.33
N THR A 138 -4.11 0.70 -10.05
CA THR A 138 -2.95 0.61 -10.94
C THR A 138 -1.65 0.55 -10.15
N ILE A 139 -1.61 1.20 -8.98
CA ILE A 139 -0.47 1.11 -8.06
C ILE A 139 -0.34 -0.32 -7.53
N ALA A 140 -1.45 -0.92 -7.08
CA ALA A 140 -1.48 -2.32 -6.66
C ALA A 140 -1.11 -3.28 -7.79
N ALA A 141 -1.63 -3.07 -9.00
CA ALA A 141 -1.32 -3.89 -10.17
C ALA A 141 0.17 -3.82 -10.57
N ALA A 142 0.84 -2.69 -10.34
CA ALA A 142 2.26 -2.51 -10.64
C ALA A 142 3.21 -3.35 -9.76
N LEU A 143 2.70 -4.01 -8.70
CA LEU A 143 3.47 -5.01 -7.97
C LEU A 143 3.49 -6.36 -8.67
N ALA A 144 2.57 -6.66 -9.58
CA ALA A 144 2.53 -7.94 -10.27
C ALA A 144 3.83 -8.18 -11.07
N PRO A 145 4.35 -9.42 -11.11
CA PRO A 145 3.80 -10.66 -10.58
C PRO A 145 4.23 -10.97 -9.12
N ARG A 146 4.79 -10.00 -8.39
CA ARG A 146 5.20 -10.17 -6.98
C ARG A 146 3.98 -10.14 -6.07
N ALA A 147 4.10 -10.77 -4.91
CA ALA A 147 2.94 -11.01 -4.08
C ALA A 147 2.50 -9.75 -3.31
N LEU A 148 1.19 -9.58 -3.18
CA LEU A 148 0.56 -8.46 -2.48
C LEU A 148 -0.58 -8.98 -1.61
N VAL A 149 -0.56 -8.67 -0.31
CA VAL A 149 -1.72 -8.92 0.57
C VAL A 149 -2.13 -7.63 1.27
N ILE A 150 -3.38 -7.23 1.06
CA ILE A 150 -3.94 -5.99 1.56
C ILE A 150 -4.72 -6.28 2.84
N ASP A 151 -4.55 -5.49 3.90
CA ASP A 151 -5.37 -5.58 5.12
C ASP A 151 -6.34 -4.40 5.22
N GLN A 152 -7.61 -4.70 5.54
CA GLN A 152 -8.65 -3.71 5.78
C GLN A 152 -9.52 -4.10 6.99
N GLY A 153 -9.50 -3.25 8.03
CA GLY A 153 -10.37 -3.37 9.19
C GLY A 153 -11.76 -2.77 8.94
N THR A 154 -12.82 -3.51 9.24
CA THR A 154 -14.20 -3.02 9.01
C THR A 154 -14.63 -1.89 9.94
N ALA A 155 -13.95 -1.70 11.07
CA ALA A 155 -14.18 -0.57 11.98
C ALA A 155 -13.24 0.62 11.74
N ASP A 156 -12.54 0.66 10.59
CA ASP A 156 -11.64 1.73 10.19
C ASP A 156 -12.17 2.49 8.95
N PRO A 157 -13.10 3.44 9.14
CA PRO A 157 -13.71 4.13 8.00
C PRO A 157 -12.74 5.08 7.28
N PHE A 158 -11.75 5.62 8.00
CA PHE A 158 -10.84 6.64 7.49
C PHE A 158 -10.00 6.16 6.32
N VAL A 159 -9.55 4.91 6.34
CA VAL A 159 -8.71 4.35 5.27
C VAL A 159 -9.52 3.85 4.08
N ASN A 160 -10.84 4.06 4.12
CA ASN A 160 -11.79 3.63 3.09
C ASN A 160 -11.67 2.13 2.80
N SER A 161 -11.78 1.34 3.87
CA SER A 161 -11.68 -0.12 3.86
C SER A 161 -12.59 -0.76 2.82
N LYS A 162 -13.81 -0.24 2.65
CA LYS A 162 -14.77 -0.73 1.65
C LYS A 162 -14.29 -0.43 0.24
N GLY A 163 -13.93 0.83 -0.05
CA GLY A 163 -13.45 1.23 -1.37
C GLY A 163 -12.21 0.46 -1.81
N THR A 164 -11.26 0.24 -0.88
CA THR A 164 -10.09 -0.58 -1.18
C THR A 164 -10.47 -2.03 -1.52
N SER A 165 -11.43 -2.60 -0.78
CA SER A 165 -11.82 -4.01 -0.93
C SER A 165 -12.69 -4.27 -2.16
N VAL A 166 -13.62 -3.37 -2.51
CA VAL A 166 -14.57 -3.60 -3.62
C VAL A 166 -14.16 -2.94 -4.93
N ILE A 167 -13.15 -2.06 -4.93
CA ILE A 167 -12.64 -1.40 -6.15
C ILE A 167 -11.19 -1.76 -6.37
N VAL A 168 -10.31 -1.41 -5.42
CA VAL A 168 -8.87 -1.44 -5.65
C VAL A 168 -8.32 -2.84 -5.80
N TYR A 169 -8.63 -3.71 -4.84
CA TYR A 169 -8.24 -5.12 -4.87
C TYR A 169 -8.77 -5.87 -6.11
N PRO A 170 -10.08 -5.90 -6.41
CA PRO A 170 -10.59 -6.71 -7.52
C PRO A 170 -10.13 -6.19 -8.88
N ALA A 171 -9.95 -4.87 -9.05
CA ALA A 171 -9.38 -4.30 -10.26
C ALA A 171 -7.91 -4.73 -10.45
N ALA A 172 -7.08 -4.63 -9.40
CA ALA A 172 -5.70 -5.08 -9.47
C ALA A 172 -5.61 -6.60 -9.72
N LYS A 173 -6.52 -7.38 -9.12
CA LYS A 173 -6.58 -8.83 -9.32
C LYS A 173 -6.76 -9.24 -10.77
N ARG A 174 -7.50 -8.48 -11.58
CA ARG A 174 -7.62 -8.76 -13.03
C ARG A 174 -6.28 -8.78 -13.75
N VAL A 175 -5.32 -7.96 -13.33
CA VAL A 175 -3.96 -7.95 -13.90
C VAL A 175 -3.19 -9.18 -13.43
N TYR A 176 -3.31 -9.56 -12.16
CA TYR A 176 -2.69 -10.79 -11.65
C TYR A 176 -3.24 -12.05 -12.32
N GLU A 177 -4.57 -12.12 -12.53
CA GLU A 177 -5.24 -13.21 -13.27
C GLU A 177 -4.75 -13.28 -14.72
N TRP A 178 -4.68 -12.13 -15.41
CA TRP A 178 -4.18 -12.03 -16.78
C TRP A 178 -2.71 -12.52 -16.90
N LEU A 179 -1.89 -12.26 -15.88
CA LEU A 179 -0.51 -12.75 -15.79
C LEU A 179 -0.38 -14.21 -15.32
N GLY A 180 -1.49 -14.93 -15.09
CA GLY A 180 -1.48 -16.31 -14.61
C GLY A 180 -1.03 -16.48 -13.14
N VAL A 181 -1.01 -15.39 -12.37
CA VAL A 181 -0.57 -15.36 -10.96
C VAL A 181 -1.67 -14.79 -10.05
N GLY A 182 -2.94 -15.06 -10.39
CA GLY A 182 -4.12 -14.57 -9.65
C GLY A 182 -4.11 -14.90 -8.15
N ASP A 183 -3.36 -15.94 -7.76
CA ASP A 183 -3.24 -16.41 -6.39
C ASP A 183 -2.13 -15.70 -5.57
N ARG A 184 -1.39 -14.76 -6.21
CA ARG A 184 -0.35 -13.93 -5.57
C ARG A 184 -0.86 -12.57 -5.10
N ILE A 185 -2.13 -12.26 -5.30
CA ILE A 185 -2.78 -11.09 -4.70
C ILE A 185 -3.92 -11.54 -3.77
N GLY A 186 -4.06 -10.88 -2.63
CA GLY A 186 -5.14 -11.14 -1.69
C GLY A 186 -5.58 -9.88 -0.95
N VAL A 187 -6.83 -9.88 -0.47
CA VAL A 187 -7.32 -8.90 0.50
C VAL A 187 -7.84 -9.63 1.73
N SER A 188 -7.51 -9.09 2.89
CA SER A 188 -7.99 -9.52 4.18
C SER A 188 -8.97 -8.48 4.70
N VAL A 189 -10.26 -8.69 4.42
CA VAL A 189 -11.33 -7.96 5.09
C VAL A 189 -11.58 -8.62 6.44
N ARG A 190 -11.34 -7.90 7.53
CA ARG A 190 -11.43 -8.44 8.89
C ARG A 190 -12.19 -7.50 9.82
N GLY A 191 -12.68 -8.08 10.92
CA GLY A 191 -13.10 -7.29 12.07
C GLY A 191 -11.93 -6.50 12.67
N GLY A 192 -12.27 -5.58 13.58
CA GLY A 192 -11.28 -4.72 14.23
C GLY A 192 -11.12 -3.36 13.55
N GLY A 193 -10.32 -2.51 14.19
CA GLY A 193 -10.09 -1.12 13.83
C GLY A 193 -8.70 -0.85 13.27
N HIS A 194 -8.34 0.42 13.33
CA HIS A 194 -7.10 0.95 12.75
C HIS A 194 -5.86 0.36 13.43
N CYS A 195 -5.03 -0.34 12.66
CA CYS A 195 -3.72 -0.86 13.11
C CYS A 195 -3.72 -1.74 14.35
N ASP A 196 -4.81 -2.45 14.63
CA ASP A 196 -4.80 -3.46 15.67
C ASP A 196 -4.02 -4.73 15.24
N PHE A 197 -3.70 -5.58 16.22
CA PHE A 197 -2.97 -6.82 15.99
C PHE A 197 -3.73 -7.87 15.17
N SER A 198 -5.06 -7.77 15.10
CA SER A 198 -5.84 -8.70 14.30
C SER A 198 -5.50 -8.58 12.81
N GLY A 199 -5.05 -7.41 12.34
CA GLY A 199 -4.55 -7.26 10.96
C GLY A 199 -3.34 -8.10 10.65
N PHE A 200 -2.34 -8.09 11.53
CA PHE A 200 -1.12 -8.88 11.33
C PHE A 200 -1.43 -10.38 11.38
N ALA A 201 -2.23 -10.81 12.35
CA ALA A 201 -2.67 -12.19 12.45
C ALA A 201 -3.47 -12.63 11.22
N SER A 202 -4.27 -11.72 10.66
CA SER A 202 -5.18 -12.00 9.55
C SER A 202 -4.48 -12.10 8.19
N VAL A 203 -3.30 -11.49 8.01
CA VAL A 203 -2.48 -11.64 6.78
C VAL A 203 -1.41 -12.73 6.89
N LEU A 204 -1.06 -13.17 8.11
CA LEU A 204 0.00 -14.14 8.35
C LEU A 204 -0.14 -15.45 7.54
N PRO A 205 -1.33 -16.05 7.36
CA PRO A 205 -1.47 -17.22 6.50
C PRO A 205 -0.98 -16.95 5.06
N PHE A 206 -1.29 -15.79 4.49
CA PHE A 206 -0.81 -15.44 3.14
C PHE A 206 0.72 -15.31 3.10
N VAL A 207 1.32 -14.76 4.17
CA VAL A 207 2.78 -14.69 4.32
C VAL A 207 3.38 -16.09 4.31
N GLN A 208 2.79 -17.02 5.06
CA GLN A 208 3.23 -18.42 5.12
C GLN A 208 3.04 -19.13 3.77
N LYS A 209 1.96 -18.86 3.04
CA LYS A 209 1.77 -19.34 1.67
C LYS A 209 2.92 -18.91 0.76
N ILE A 210 3.20 -17.60 0.71
CA ILE A 210 4.16 -17.03 -0.24
C ILE A 210 5.61 -17.32 0.14
N LEU A 211 5.98 -17.14 1.41
CA LEU A 211 7.37 -17.24 1.83
C LEU A 211 7.76 -18.65 2.27
N LEU A 212 6.80 -19.49 2.68
CA LEU A 212 7.08 -20.84 3.21
C LEU A 212 6.40 -21.95 2.41
N ASN A 213 5.71 -21.64 1.31
CA ASN A 213 4.96 -22.60 0.50
C ASN A 213 3.94 -23.43 1.30
N GLN A 214 3.34 -22.83 2.34
CA GLN A 214 2.33 -23.50 3.16
C GLN A 214 0.95 -23.44 2.50
N THR A 215 0.19 -24.51 2.64
CA THR A 215 -1.23 -24.52 2.28
C THR A 215 -2.04 -23.70 3.29
N ILE A 216 -2.98 -22.90 2.81
CA ILE A 216 -3.85 -22.07 3.64
C ILE A 216 -5.31 -22.42 3.43
N SER A 217 -6.13 -22.24 4.45
CA SER A 217 -7.59 -22.42 4.38
C SER A 217 -8.38 -21.12 4.22
N LYS A 218 -7.75 -19.98 4.56
CA LYS A 218 -8.40 -18.68 4.46
C LYS A 218 -8.52 -18.25 3.00
N ASP A 219 -9.72 -17.89 2.60
CA ASP A 219 -10.00 -17.23 1.33
C ASP A 219 -9.63 -15.74 1.42
N TYR A 220 -8.76 -15.29 0.51
CA TYR A 220 -8.33 -13.88 0.40
C TYR A 220 -9.03 -13.15 -0.75
N ASP A 221 -10.07 -13.78 -1.32
CA ASP A 221 -10.99 -13.21 -2.31
C ASP A 221 -12.33 -12.83 -1.66
N ASP A 222 -12.60 -13.34 -0.46
CA ASP A 222 -13.78 -13.02 0.32
C ASP A 222 -13.73 -11.56 0.83
N LEU A 223 -14.64 -10.74 0.31
CA LEU A 223 -14.78 -9.33 0.68
C LEU A 223 -15.65 -9.13 1.94
N GLY A 224 -16.09 -10.22 2.57
CA GLY A 224 -16.88 -10.23 3.79
C GLY A 224 -18.17 -9.43 3.67
N SER A 225 -18.45 -8.58 4.67
CA SER A 225 -19.65 -7.75 4.72
C SER A 225 -19.73 -6.66 3.64
N TYR A 226 -18.66 -6.44 2.87
CA TYR A 226 -18.68 -5.45 1.80
C TYR A 226 -19.36 -5.95 0.51
N GLY A 227 -19.60 -7.26 0.39
CA GLY A 227 -20.34 -7.84 -0.73
C GLY A 227 -19.48 -8.02 -1.98
N SER A 228 -19.97 -7.56 -3.13
CA SER A 228 -19.35 -7.85 -4.43
C SER A 228 -18.47 -6.70 -4.95
N PRO A 229 -17.52 -7.00 -5.86
CA PRO A 229 -16.76 -5.97 -6.57
C PRO A 229 -17.66 -4.94 -7.26
N MET A 230 -17.30 -3.66 -7.16
CA MET A 230 -17.97 -2.56 -7.85
C MET A 230 -17.37 -2.38 -9.26
N THR A 231 -17.72 -3.29 -10.17
CA THR A 231 -17.14 -3.36 -11.53
C THR A 231 -17.31 -2.09 -12.36
N ALA A 232 -18.35 -1.28 -12.08
CA ALA A 232 -18.54 0.03 -12.71
C ALA A 232 -17.38 1.02 -12.46
N ALA A 233 -16.57 0.81 -11.41
CA ALA A 233 -15.38 1.62 -11.12
C ALA A 233 -14.14 1.24 -11.95
N PHE A 234 -14.17 0.10 -12.64
CA PHE A 234 -13.08 -0.40 -13.49
C PHE A 234 -13.66 -1.14 -14.71
N PRO A 235 -14.41 -0.43 -15.59
CA PRO A 235 -15.19 -1.05 -16.66
C PRO A 235 -14.33 -1.78 -17.70
N TRP A 236 -13.05 -1.42 -17.81
CA TRP A 236 -12.06 -2.08 -18.68
C TRP A 236 -11.88 -3.58 -18.37
N ALA A 237 -12.25 -4.06 -17.19
CA ALA A 237 -12.17 -5.48 -16.83
C ALA A 237 -13.10 -6.39 -17.66
N THR A 238 -13.98 -5.82 -18.48
CA THR A 238 -14.82 -6.56 -19.44
C THR A 238 -14.11 -6.82 -20.77
N ALA A 239 -12.96 -6.18 -21.02
CA ALA A 239 -12.21 -6.24 -22.27
C ALA A 239 -10.72 -6.48 -22.01
N ILE A 240 -10.41 -7.51 -21.20
CA ILE A 240 -9.03 -7.93 -20.91
C ILE A 240 -8.47 -8.62 -22.18
N PRO A 241 -7.26 -8.25 -22.65
CA PRO A 241 -6.65 -8.91 -23.80
C PRO A 241 -6.29 -10.37 -23.48
N GLU A 242 -5.93 -11.14 -24.51
CA GLU A 242 -5.39 -12.49 -24.32
C GLU A 242 -4.15 -12.46 -23.43
N ALA A 243 -3.97 -13.50 -22.62
CA ALA A 243 -2.83 -13.64 -21.72
C ALA A 243 -1.51 -13.66 -22.52
N PRO A 244 -0.43 -13.07 -21.97
CA PRO A 244 0.86 -12.96 -22.65
C PRO A 244 1.63 -14.28 -22.70
#